data_AF-B0X6V8-F1
#
_entry.id   AF-B0X6V8-F1
#
_cell.length_a   1.000
_cell.length_b   1.000
_cell.length_c   1.000
_cell.angle_alpha   90.00
_cell.angle_beta   90.00
_cell.angle_gamma   90.00
#
_symmetry.space_group_name_H-M   'P 1'
#
loop_
_entity.id
_entity.type
_entity.pdbx_description
1 polymer ?
#
loop_
_entity_poly.entity_id
_entity_poly.type
_entity_poly.pdbx_seq_one_letter_code
_entity_poly.pdbx_strand_id
1 'polypeptide(L)'
;MSKQKVFSWPNRKKRTSGAIYDDEGCRIEVSGLHEGFLNRTDVPREKEQTVVEHALSLDCMWVVTVPDGWKVSSRQTIQLSFLKFKLEKPNDCESNFVDVFTERTDLPSRLKNFCGSIADSVVSKSNVLHIRFFAEAAAINSTFSILFTAFREKAAGETCDDDEYDCEDATCISADLRCNGRINCRFRWDEDECQVRGERCGGGFVGNYGVCLVRVGYLDC
;
A
#
# COMPACT_ATOMS: atom_id res chain seq x y z
N MET A 1 -65.09 -18.87 -2.54
CA MET A 1 -65.32 -17.90 -3.64
C MET A 1 -64.75 -16.57 -3.18
N SER A 2 -63.48 -16.28 -3.49
CA SER A 2 -63.06 -15.26 -4.48
C SER A 2 -63.43 -13.84 -4.02
N LYS A 3 -62.52 -12.86 -3.93
CA LYS A 3 -61.52 -12.46 -4.93
C LYS A 3 -60.35 -11.69 -4.27
N GLN A 4 -59.14 -11.92 -4.78
CA GLN A 4 -57.97 -11.05 -4.61
C GLN A 4 -58.26 -9.63 -5.11
N LYS A 5 -57.85 -8.61 -4.34
CA LYS A 5 -57.63 -7.25 -4.87
C LYS A 5 -56.14 -7.06 -5.09
N VAL A 6 -55.77 -7.08 -6.36
CA VAL A 6 -54.48 -6.64 -6.89
C VAL A 6 -54.37 -5.14 -6.60
N PHE A 7 -53.41 -4.75 -5.77
CA PHE A 7 -53.01 -3.34 -5.63
C PHE A 7 -51.91 -3.07 -6.66
N SER A 8 -52.33 -2.47 -7.77
CA SER A 8 -51.45 -1.85 -8.75
C SER A 8 -50.72 -0.67 -8.08
N TRP A 9 -49.39 -0.73 -8.05
CA TRP A 9 -48.58 0.43 -7.72
C TRP A 9 -48.54 1.38 -8.92
N PRO A 10 -48.75 2.70 -8.72
CA PRO A 10 -48.59 3.67 -9.80
C PRO A 10 -47.10 3.82 -10.14
N ASN A 11 -46.85 3.78 -11.46
CA ASN A 11 -45.61 4.05 -12.18
C ASN A 11 -44.63 4.99 -11.44
N ARG A 12 -43.53 4.44 -10.92
CA ARG A 12 -42.37 5.26 -10.51
C ARG A 12 -41.80 5.92 -11.76
N LYS A 13 -41.99 7.22 -11.87
CA LYS A 13 -41.34 8.08 -12.86
C LYS A 13 -39.83 7.83 -12.81
N LYS A 14 -39.28 7.34 -13.93
CA LYS A 14 -37.83 7.33 -14.18
C LYS A 14 -37.32 8.76 -14.09
N ARG A 15 -36.55 9.08 -13.04
CA ARG A 15 -35.64 10.23 -13.03
C ARG A 15 -34.32 9.74 -13.62
N THR A 16 -34.17 9.90 -14.93
CA THR A 16 -32.88 9.88 -15.61
C THR A 16 -32.37 11.31 -15.70
N SER A 17 -31.30 11.62 -14.97
CA SER A 17 -30.19 12.51 -15.40
C SER A 17 -29.33 12.89 -14.20
N GLY A 18 -28.06 12.49 -14.23
CA GLY A 18 -27.05 12.87 -13.26
C GLY A 18 -26.03 11.74 -13.13
N ALA A 19 -25.15 11.64 -14.12
CA ALA A 19 -23.94 10.83 -14.18
C ALA A 19 -23.95 9.49 -13.40
N ILE A 20 -23.94 8.40 -14.17
CA ILE A 20 -23.22 7.20 -13.72
C ILE A 20 -21.77 7.65 -13.60
N TYR A 21 -21.39 8.18 -12.43
CA TYR A 21 -19.98 8.32 -12.09
C TYR A 21 -19.46 6.89 -11.99
N ASP A 22 -18.62 6.55 -12.94
CA ASP A 22 -17.98 5.25 -13.01
C ASP A 22 -17.25 4.98 -11.69
N ASP A 23 -17.82 4.05 -10.92
CA ASP A 23 -17.32 3.50 -9.65
C ASP A 23 -15.98 2.77 -9.88
N GLU A 24 -15.59 2.52 -11.14
CA GLU A 24 -14.31 1.90 -11.52
C GLU A 24 -13.16 2.90 -11.75
N GLY A 25 -13.42 4.22 -11.74
CA GLY A 25 -12.48 5.22 -12.25
C GLY A 25 -11.19 5.49 -11.44
N CYS A 26 -10.97 4.82 -10.30
CA CYS A 26 -9.73 4.96 -9.53
C CYS A 26 -9.32 3.66 -8.82
N ARG A 27 -9.29 2.56 -9.58
CA ARG A 27 -8.73 1.29 -9.13
C ARG A 27 -7.30 1.13 -9.64
N ILE A 28 -6.36 0.88 -8.74
CA ILE A 28 -4.93 0.73 -9.04
C ILE A 28 -4.52 -0.68 -8.62
N GLU A 29 -4.08 -1.49 -9.58
CA GLU A 29 -3.64 -2.86 -9.31
C GLU A 29 -2.12 -2.93 -9.25
N VAL A 30 -1.61 -3.49 -8.16
CA VAL A 30 -0.19 -3.71 -7.92
C VAL A 30 0.00 -5.20 -7.73
N SER A 31 0.64 -5.87 -8.68
CA SER A 31 0.79 -7.32 -8.65
C SER A 31 2.19 -7.80 -8.99
N GLY A 32 2.54 -8.99 -8.51
CA GLY A 32 3.80 -9.67 -8.88
C GLY A 32 5.06 -9.10 -8.23
N LEU A 33 4.93 -8.26 -7.20
CA LEU A 33 6.05 -7.66 -6.48
C LEU A 33 6.08 -8.14 -5.03
N HIS A 34 7.29 -8.33 -4.49
CA HIS A 34 7.52 -8.61 -3.07
C HIS A 34 7.59 -7.35 -2.21
N GLU A 35 7.81 -6.19 -2.82
CA GLU A 35 7.72 -4.88 -2.17
C GLU A 35 7.18 -3.80 -3.12
N GLY A 36 6.73 -2.68 -2.58
CA GLY A 36 6.44 -1.50 -3.38
C GLY A 36 5.81 -0.36 -2.58
N PHE A 37 5.61 0.76 -3.27
CA PHE A 37 5.06 1.98 -2.68
C PHE A 37 3.66 2.22 -3.18
N LEU A 38 2.78 2.60 -2.26
CA LEU A 38 1.46 3.13 -2.55
C LEU A 38 1.47 4.58 -2.08
N ASN A 39 1.30 5.50 -3.01
CA ASN A 39 1.34 6.92 -2.75
C ASN A 39 0.06 7.60 -3.21
N ARG A 40 -0.26 8.72 -2.55
CA ARG A 40 -1.32 9.63 -3.00
C ARG A 40 -1.15 10.07 -4.46
N THR A 41 0.09 10.15 -4.94
CA THR A 41 0.46 10.57 -6.30
C THR A 41 0.14 9.55 -7.38
N ASP A 42 -0.20 8.31 -7.00
CA ASP A 42 -0.55 7.24 -7.95
C ASP A 42 -1.96 7.44 -8.51
N VAL A 43 -2.76 8.31 -7.87
CA VAL A 43 -4.08 8.71 -8.34
C VAL A 43 -3.94 9.40 -9.71
N PRO A 44 -4.68 8.95 -10.75
CA PRO A 44 -4.61 9.56 -12.08
C PRO A 44 -4.94 11.05 -12.05
N ARG A 45 -4.11 11.86 -12.72
CA ARG A 45 -4.27 13.33 -12.75
C ARG A 45 -5.63 13.77 -13.28
N GLU A 46 -6.20 13.05 -14.24
CA GLU A 46 -7.54 13.34 -14.78
C GLU A 46 -8.63 13.21 -13.70
N LYS A 47 -8.49 12.21 -12.83
CA LYS A 47 -9.41 12.02 -11.69
C LYS A 47 -9.25 13.14 -10.69
N GLU A 48 -8.02 13.53 -10.36
CA GLU A 48 -7.77 14.66 -9.45
C GLU A 48 -8.36 15.96 -9.99
N GLN A 49 -8.14 16.27 -11.28
CA GLN A 49 -8.69 17.45 -11.94
C GLN A 49 -10.21 17.46 -11.90
N THR A 50 -10.85 16.35 -12.26
CA THR A 50 -12.31 16.19 -12.23
C THR A 50 -12.87 16.41 -10.82
N VAL A 51 -12.19 15.85 -9.81
CA VAL A 51 -12.58 15.98 -8.41
C VAL A 51 -12.47 17.44 -7.95
N VAL A 52 -11.40 18.14 -8.30
CA VAL A 52 -11.20 19.56 -7.95
C VAL A 52 -12.18 20.47 -8.69
N GLU A 53 -12.38 20.27 -10.00
CA GLU A 53 -13.24 21.11 -10.85
C GLU A 53 -14.71 21.02 -10.43
N HIS A 54 -15.18 19.80 -10.15
CA HIS A 54 -16.58 19.55 -9.78
C HIS A 54 -16.82 19.49 -8.27
N ALA A 55 -15.79 19.74 -7.45
CA ALA A 55 -15.85 19.65 -5.99
C ALA A 55 -16.46 18.31 -5.50
N LEU A 56 -16.01 17.21 -6.09
CA LEU A 56 -16.46 15.85 -5.73
C LEU A 56 -15.59 15.25 -4.63
N SER A 57 -15.96 14.07 -4.14
CA SER A 57 -15.09 13.27 -3.29
C SER A 57 -14.16 12.41 -4.15
N LEU A 58 -12.94 12.20 -3.66
CA LEU A 58 -11.98 11.26 -4.21
C LEU A 58 -12.13 9.92 -3.50
N ASP A 59 -12.42 8.88 -4.26
CA ASP A 59 -12.49 7.49 -3.79
C ASP A 59 -11.60 6.65 -4.69
N CYS A 60 -10.52 6.11 -4.13
CA CYS A 60 -9.53 5.34 -4.84
C CYS A 60 -9.19 4.06 -4.09
N MET A 61 -9.00 2.98 -4.83
CA MET A 61 -8.71 1.66 -4.28
C MET A 61 -7.42 1.11 -4.89
N TRP A 62 -6.47 0.78 -4.04
CA TRP A 62 -5.28 0.00 -4.40
C TRP A 62 -5.55 -1.46 -4.08
N VAL A 63 -5.24 -2.34 -5.02
CA VAL A 63 -5.31 -3.79 -4.86
C VAL A 63 -3.92 -4.35 -5.02
N VAL A 64 -3.33 -4.74 -3.89
CA VAL A 64 -2.00 -5.33 -3.82
C VAL A 64 -2.15 -6.85 -3.83
N THR A 65 -1.54 -7.50 -4.81
CA THR A 65 -1.50 -8.95 -4.94
C THR A 65 -0.04 -9.40 -5.00
N VAL A 66 0.46 -9.95 -3.90
CA VAL A 66 1.81 -10.51 -3.88
C VAL A 66 1.79 -11.90 -4.51
N PRO A 67 2.85 -12.32 -5.21
CA PRO A 67 2.91 -13.67 -5.75
C PRO A 67 2.84 -14.68 -4.60
N ASP A 68 2.04 -15.73 -4.78
CA ASP A 68 2.04 -16.86 -3.85
C ASP A 68 3.43 -17.49 -3.84
N GLY A 69 4.00 -17.64 -2.64
CA GLY A 69 5.32 -18.24 -2.47
C GLY A 69 5.44 -19.58 -3.19
N TRP A 70 6.65 -19.89 -3.62
CA TRP A 70 7.02 -21.04 -4.46
C TRP A 70 6.50 -22.41 -3.93
N LYS A 71 6.10 -22.47 -2.66
CA LYS A 71 5.34 -23.56 -2.04
C LYS A 71 3.86 -23.22 -1.97
N VAL A 72 3.05 -24.01 -2.66
CA VAL A 72 1.57 -23.99 -2.66
C VAL A 72 0.94 -24.05 -1.25
N SER A 73 1.70 -24.42 -0.21
CA SER A 73 1.27 -24.51 1.19
C SER A 73 1.74 -23.36 2.10
N SER A 74 2.56 -22.44 1.60
CA SER A 74 3.09 -21.33 2.39
C SER A 74 2.09 -20.18 2.42
N ARG A 75 1.77 -19.68 3.61
CA ARG A 75 0.90 -18.49 3.76
C ARG A 75 1.73 -17.24 3.60
N GLN A 76 1.59 -16.58 2.45
CA GLN A 76 2.14 -15.24 2.27
C GLN A 76 1.29 -14.24 3.05
N THR A 77 1.98 -13.33 3.71
CA THR A 77 1.41 -12.24 4.49
C THR A 77 1.95 -10.92 3.96
N ILE A 78 1.15 -9.87 4.05
CA ILE A 78 1.53 -8.53 3.59
C ILE A 78 1.58 -7.61 4.80
N GLN A 79 2.71 -6.96 5.03
CA GLN A 79 2.83 -5.86 5.99
C GLN A 79 2.75 -4.53 5.25
N LEU A 80 1.96 -3.61 5.80
CA LEU A 80 1.95 -2.21 5.43
C LEU A 80 2.69 -1.38 6.47
N SER A 81 3.64 -0.58 6.01
CA SER A 81 4.39 0.38 6.80
C SER A 81 4.08 1.80 6.30
N PHE A 82 3.44 2.60 7.14
CA PHE A 82 3.12 4.00 6.81
C PHE A 82 4.34 4.88 7.03
N LEU A 83 4.97 5.32 5.94
CA LEU A 83 6.15 6.19 5.99
C LEU A 83 5.77 7.66 6.13
N LYS A 84 4.67 8.05 5.48
CA LYS A 84 4.05 9.37 5.60
C LYS A 84 2.55 9.18 5.67
N PHE A 85 1.90 9.86 6.59
CA PHE A 85 0.45 9.82 6.70
C PHE A 85 -0.04 11.14 7.28
N LYS A 86 -0.88 11.84 6.53
CA LYS A 86 -1.52 13.07 6.97
C LYS A 86 -2.80 13.28 6.17
N LEU A 87 -3.94 13.08 6.81
CA LEU A 87 -5.24 13.44 6.24
C LEU A 87 -5.61 14.86 6.68
N GLU A 88 -6.14 15.64 5.74
CA GLU A 88 -6.69 16.96 5.99
C GLU A 88 -8.07 16.88 6.65
N LYS A 89 -8.50 17.97 7.29
CA LYS A 89 -9.78 18.02 8.01
C LYS A 89 -10.96 18.12 7.02
N PRO A 90 -12.16 17.57 7.34
CA PRO A 90 -12.56 16.93 8.61
C PRO A 90 -12.05 15.49 8.77
N ASN A 91 -11.36 15.18 9.87
CA ASN A 91 -10.72 13.88 10.08
C ASN A 91 -11.56 12.92 10.93
N ASP A 92 -12.87 13.09 10.92
CA ASP A 92 -13.80 12.13 11.50
C ASP A 92 -13.78 10.91 10.57
N CYS A 93 -13.46 9.73 11.10
CA CYS A 93 -13.27 8.44 10.37
C CYS A 93 -14.46 7.98 9.48
N GLU A 94 -15.45 8.85 9.26
CA GLU A 94 -16.60 8.72 8.37
C GLU A 94 -16.48 9.60 7.09
N SER A 95 -15.74 10.71 7.15
CA SER A 95 -15.59 11.69 6.05
C SER A 95 -14.26 11.57 5.31
N ASN A 96 -13.14 11.36 6.01
CA ASN A 96 -11.83 11.22 5.39
C ASN A 96 -11.05 10.09 6.06
N PHE A 97 -10.74 9.06 5.29
CA PHE A 97 -10.12 7.86 5.84
C PHE A 97 -9.30 7.05 4.83
N VAL A 98 -8.42 6.21 5.38
CA VAL A 98 -7.79 5.11 4.68
C VAL A 98 -8.23 3.81 5.34
N ASP A 99 -9.04 3.04 4.64
CA ASP A 99 -9.44 1.70 5.07
C ASP A 99 -8.49 0.66 4.47
N VAL A 100 -8.10 -0.31 5.30
CA VAL A 100 -7.30 -1.47 4.89
C VAL A 100 -8.14 -2.72 5.09
N PHE A 101 -8.31 -3.48 4.01
CA PHE A 101 -9.01 -4.74 3.99
C PHE A 101 -8.09 -5.86 3.51
N THR A 102 -8.42 -7.09 3.90
CA THR A 102 -7.76 -8.29 3.40
C THR A 102 -8.28 -8.69 2.01
N GLU A 103 -8.64 -9.95 1.78
CA GLU A 103 -9.15 -10.50 0.52
C GLU A 103 -10.44 -9.84 0.00
N ARG A 104 -11.28 -9.32 0.89
CA ARG A 104 -12.58 -8.78 0.55
C ARG A 104 -12.79 -7.42 1.18
N THR A 105 -13.57 -6.57 0.53
CA THR A 105 -13.86 -5.20 0.93
C THR A 105 -15.11 -5.07 1.83
N ASP A 106 -15.60 -6.17 2.40
CA ASP A 106 -16.70 -6.15 3.38
C ASP A 106 -16.22 -5.72 4.77
N LEU A 107 -17.11 -5.12 5.57
CA LEU A 107 -16.80 -4.64 6.93
C LEU A 107 -16.16 -5.71 7.85
N PRO A 108 -16.58 -6.98 7.84
CA PRO A 108 -15.90 -8.04 8.60
C PRO A 108 -14.44 -8.30 8.19
N SER A 109 -14.11 -8.02 6.93
CA SER A 109 -12.76 -8.18 6.36
C SER A 109 -11.91 -6.91 6.48
N ARG A 110 -12.44 -5.85 7.09
CA ARG A 110 -11.70 -4.62 7.39
C ARG A 110 -10.71 -4.86 8.53
N LEU A 111 -9.43 -4.74 8.24
CA LEU A 111 -8.35 -4.87 9.21
C LEU A 111 -8.20 -3.60 10.04
N LYS A 112 -8.26 -2.43 9.39
CA LYS A 112 -8.05 -1.13 10.04
C LYS A 112 -8.73 -0.01 9.28
N ASN A 113 -9.18 1.01 10.01
CA ASN A 113 -9.62 2.30 9.50
C ASN A 113 -8.70 3.37 10.10
N PHE A 114 -8.05 4.16 9.26
CA PHE A 114 -7.18 5.26 9.68
C PHE A 114 -7.80 6.61 9.33
N CYS A 115 -7.85 7.50 10.33
CA CYS A 115 -8.15 8.92 10.13
C CYS A 115 -7.18 9.80 10.94
N GLY A 116 -7.03 11.07 10.54
CA GLY A 116 -6.15 12.03 11.20
C GLY A 116 -4.71 12.04 10.66
N SER A 117 -3.74 12.12 11.57
CA SER A 117 -2.32 12.40 11.21
C SER A 117 -1.35 11.29 11.55
N ILE A 118 -1.82 10.16 12.10
CA ILE A 118 -0.97 9.04 12.51
C ILE A 118 -1.62 7.73 12.04
N ALA A 119 -0.82 6.85 11.47
CA ALA A 119 -1.21 5.50 11.10
C ALA A 119 -0.13 4.50 11.52
N ASP A 120 -0.55 3.42 12.17
CA ASP A 120 0.31 2.32 12.59
C ASP A 120 0.50 1.30 11.46
N SER A 121 1.54 0.47 11.55
CA SER A 121 1.73 -0.65 10.62
C SER A 121 0.62 -1.70 10.74
N VAL A 122 0.25 -2.34 9.63
CA VAL A 122 -0.80 -3.38 9.57
C VAL A 122 -0.23 -4.64 8.93
N VAL A 123 -0.57 -5.82 9.47
CA VAL A 123 -0.21 -7.11 8.88
C VAL A 123 -1.49 -7.84 8.44
N SER A 124 -1.54 -8.27 7.19
CA SER A 124 -2.60 -9.11 6.62
C SER A 124 -2.09 -10.53 6.41
N LYS A 125 -2.91 -11.52 6.77
CA LYS A 125 -2.60 -12.95 6.63
C LYS A 125 -2.92 -13.53 5.25
N SER A 126 -3.17 -12.67 4.28
CA SER A 126 -3.50 -13.04 2.91
C SER A 126 -2.50 -12.43 1.93
N ASN A 127 -2.39 -13.05 0.77
CA ASN A 127 -1.62 -12.60 -0.38
C ASN A 127 -2.31 -11.44 -1.15
N VAL A 128 -3.57 -11.13 -0.80
CA VAL A 128 -4.32 -10.02 -1.37
C VAL A 128 -4.68 -9.00 -0.29
N LEU A 129 -4.48 -7.73 -0.61
CA LEU A 129 -4.81 -6.60 0.25
C LEU A 129 -5.49 -5.49 -0.54
N HIS A 130 -6.55 -4.93 0.02
CA HIS A 130 -7.24 -3.77 -0.55
C HIS A 130 -7.05 -2.56 0.36
N ILE A 131 -6.58 -1.46 -0.21
CA ILE A 131 -6.47 -0.18 0.49
C ILE A 131 -7.43 0.79 -0.18
N ARG A 132 -8.42 1.31 0.55
CA ARG A 132 -9.35 2.32 0.06
C ARG A 132 -9.04 3.66 0.70
N PHE A 133 -8.79 4.65 -0.13
CA PHE A 133 -8.65 6.03 0.31
C PHE A 133 -9.90 6.81 -0.11
N PHE A 134 -10.57 7.39 0.87
CA PHE A 134 -11.71 8.28 0.65
C PHE A 134 -11.39 9.65 1.22
N ALA A 135 -11.55 10.68 0.40
CA ALA A 135 -11.43 12.07 0.82
C ALA A 135 -12.49 12.97 0.19
N GLU A 136 -13.17 13.77 1.00
CA GLU A 136 -14.05 14.84 0.53
C GLU A 136 -13.25 15.96 -0.15
N ALA A 137 -13.93 16.78 -0.97
CA ALA A 137 -13.32 17.91 -1.68
C ALA A 137 -12.52 18.85 -0.76
N ALA A 138 -12.97 19.06 0.48
CA ALA A 138 -12.30 19.90 1.47
C ALA A 138 -10.94 19.35 1.93
N ALA A 139 -10.76 18.02 1.88
CA ALA A 139 -9.56 17.32 2.35
C ALA A 139 -8.76 16.69 1.20
N ILE A 140 -8.95 17.16 -0.03
CA ILE A 140 -8.29 16.61 -1.21
C ILE A 140 -6.76 16.68 -1.11
N ASN A 141 -6.20 17.64 -0.36
CA ASN A 141 -4.77 17.79 -0.14
C ASN A 141 -4.15 16.79 0.85
N SER A 142 -4.93 15.80 1.31
CA SER A 142 -4.43 14.69 2.14
C SER A 142 -3.32 13.93 1.44
N THR A 143 -2.31 13.50 2.20
CA THR A 143 -1.11 12.82 1.67
C THR A 143 -0.78 11.57 2.46
N PHE A 144 -0.35 10.52 1.75
CA PHE A 144 0.18 9.31 2.36
C PHE A 144 1.23 8.68 1.45
N SER A 145 2.11 7.91 2.09
CA SER A 145 3.11 7.05 1.45
C SER A 145 3.22 5.79 2.29
N ILE A 146 2.88 4.65 1.67
CA ILE A 146 2.81 3.34 2.31
C ILE A 146 3.80 2.43 1.60
N LEU A 147 4.68 1.79 2.35
CA LEU A 147 5.51 0.69 1.86
C LEU A 147 4.78 -0.61 2.18
N PHE A 148 4.50 -1.42 1.18
CA PHE A 148 4.07 -2.80 1.40
C PHE A 148 5.24 -3.74 1.21
N THR A 149 5.28 -4.79 2.03
CA THR A 149 6.30 -5.83 1.98
C THR A 149 5.62 -7.18 2.17
N ALA A 150 6.00 -8.15 1.33
CA ALA A 150 5.56 -9.53 1.41
C ALA A 150 6.46 -10.33 2.35
N PHE A 151 5.86 -11.08 3.27
CA PHE A 151 6.55 -12.00 4.17
C PHE A 151 5.93 -13.37 4.12
N ARG A 152 6.73 -14.39 4.30
CA ARG A 152 6.27 -15.74 4.55
C ARG A 152 6.40 -16.06 6.03
N GLU A 153 5.33 -16.55 6.65
CA GLU A 153 5.40 -17.07 8.02
C GLU A 153 6.10 -18.45 8.02
N LYS A 154 7.12 -18.62 8.87
CA LYS A 154 7.79 -19.91 9.10
C LYS A 154 7.02 -20.74 10.11
N ALA A 155 6.86 -22.04 9.85
CA ALA A 155 6.44 -22.97 10.89
C ALA A 155 7.59 -23.24 11.88
N ALA A 156 7.25 -23.75 13.07
CA ALA A 156 8.25 -24.09 14.09
C ALA A 156 9.25 -25.14 13.55
N GLY A 157 10.53 -24.78 13.46
CA GLY A 157 11.59 -25.64 12.93
C GLY A 157 11.74 -25.63 11.41
N GLU A 158 11.01 -24.77 10.70
CA GLU A 158 11.17 -24.53 9.27
C GLU A 158 12.23 -23.44 9.01
N THR A 159 12.99 -23.58 7.93
CA THR A 159 13.96 -22.58 7.46
C THR A 159 13.40 -21.81 6.27
N CYS A 160 13.99 -20.66 5.96
CA CYS A 160 13.74 -19.97 4.69
C CYS A 160 14.28 -20.78 3.51
N ASP A 161 13.69 -20.60 2.33
CA ASP A 161 14.15 -21.22 1.09
C ASP A 161 15.37 -20.48 0.50
N ASP A 162 16.02 -21.04 -0.52
CA ASP A 162 17.27 -20.49 -1.10
C ASP A 162 17.07 -19.10 -1.77
N ASP A 163 15.85 -18.80 -2.21
CA ASP A 163 15.42 -17.53 -2.80
C ASP A 163 14.83 -16.54 -1.76
N GLU A 164 14.92 -16.89 -0.49
CA GLU A 164 14.42 -16.10 0.63
C GLU A 164 15.55 -15.70 1.60
N TYR A 165 15.31 -14.64 2.35
CA TYR A 165 16.15 -14.20 3.45
C TYR A 165 15.44 -14.39 4.78
N ASP A 166 16.19 -14.92 5.75
CA ASP A 166 15.70 -15.11 7.11
C ASP A 166 15.83 -13.81 7.91
N CYS A 167 14.70 -13.24 8.32
CA CYS A 167 14.65 -12.10 9.22
C CYS A 167 14.97 -12.46 10.69
N GLU A 168 15.67 -13.57 10.93
CA GLU A 168 16.02 -14.16 12.25
C GLU A 168 14.87 -14.18 13.26
N ASP A 169 13.63 -14.20 12.75
CA ASP A 169 12.40 -14.25 13.53
C ASP A 169 11.49 -15.37 13.01
N ALA A 170 10.18 -15.20 13.05
CA ALA A 170 9.22 -16.17 12.49
C ALA A 170 8.85 -15.88 11.03
N THR A 171 9.61 -15.03 10.33
CA THR A 171 9.30 -14.56 8.98
C THR A 171 10.48 -14.70 8.02
N CYS A 172 10.15 -14.92 6.75
CA CYS A 172 11.08 -14.86 5.62
C CYS A 172 10.63 -13.77 4.65
N ILE A 173 11.59 -13.08 4.03
CA ILE A 173 11.36 -12.14 2.92
C ILE A 173 12.03 -12.66 1.65
N SER A 174 11.73 -12.08 0.49
CA SER A 174 12.49 -12.41 -0.74
C SER A 174 13.96 -12.00 -0.58
N ALA A 175 14.88 -12.83 -1.09
CA ALA A 175 16.31 -12.53 -1.05
C ALA A 175 16.68 -11.23 -1.79
N ASP A 176 15.86 -10.80 -2.76
CA ASP A 176 16.03 -9.54 -3.49
C ASP A 176 15.83 -8.29 -2.62
N LEU A 177 15.17 -8.45 -1.47
CA LEU A 177 14.90 -7.36 -0.52
C LEU A 177 16.05 -7.14 0.47
N ARG A 178 17.08 -7.99 0.44
CA ARG A 178 18.24 -7.83 1.31
C ARG A 178 19.14 -6.70 0.78
N CYS A 179 19.58 -5.82 1.68
CA CYS A 179 20.52 -4.74 1.35
C CYS A 179 20.02 -3.78 0.26
N ASN A 180 18.71 -3.56 0.19
CA ASN A 180 18.09 -2.65 -0.77
C ASN A 180 17.88 -1.22 -0.20
N GLY A 181 18.35 -0.97 1.02
CA GLY A 181 18.23 0.31 1.71
C GLY A 181 16.85 0.54 2.34
N ARG A 182 16.01 -0.49 2.43
CA ARG A 182 14.68 -0.43 3.04
C ARG A 182 14.61 -1.38 4.21
N ILE A 183 13.86 -0.99 5.24
CA ILE A 183 13.65 -1.82 6.41
C ILE A 183 12.41 -2.67 6.16
N ASN A 184 12.62 -3.89 5.69
CA ASN A 184 11.59 -4.90 5.49
C ASN A 184 11.49 -5.77 6.76
N CYS A 185 12.61 -6.25 7.32
CA CYS A 185 12.56 -7.03 8.56
C CYS A 185 12.21 -6.15 9.77
N ARG A 186 11.52 -6.73 10.76
CA ARG A 186 11.13 -6.05 12.01
C ARG A 186 12.31 -5.40 12.74
N PHE A 187 13.47 -6.07 12.71
CA PHE A 187 14.70 -5.63 13.38
C PHE A 187 15.77 -5.16 12.40
N ARG A 188 15.39 -4.72 11.18
CA ARG A 188 16.31 -4.20 10.13
C ARG A 188 17.51 -5.10 9.80
N TRP A 189 17.41 -6.40 10.11
CA TRP A 189 18.48 -7.38 9.87
C TRP A 189 18.76 -7.62 8.38
N ASP A 190 17.80 -7.33 7.52
CA ASP A 190 17.96 -7.25 6.07
C ASP A 190 18.97 -6.18 5.62
N GLU A 191 19.22 -5.16 6.45
CA GLU A 191 20.06 -4.01 6.13
C GLU A 191 21.31 -3.86 7.01
N ASP A 192 21.32 -4.43 8.22
CA ASP A 192 22.43 -4.25 9.18
C ASP A 192 23.70 -5.05 8.81
N GLU A 193 23.56 -6.24 8.20
CA GLU A 193 24.67 -7.11 7.80
C GLU A 193 24.94 -7.10 6.28
N CYS A 194 24.78 -5.92 5.69
CA CYS A 194 25.25 -5.66 4.35
C CYS A 194 26.75 -5.48 4.41
N GLN A 195 27.51 -6.53 4.09
CA GLN A 195 28.89 -6.33 3.68
C GLN A 195 28.83 -5.28 2.60
N VAL A 196 29.54 -4.17 2.81
CA VAL A 196 29.73 -3.12 1.81
C VAL A 196 30.42 -3.80 0.63
N ARG A 197 29.65 -4.46 -0.23
CA ARG A 197 30.02 -4.73 -1.60
C ARG A 197 30.00 -3.35 -2.19
N GLY A 198 31.14 -2.68 -2.07
CA GLY A 198 31.39 -1.44 -2.73
C GLY A 198 30.92 -1.61 -4.16
N GLU A 199 29.83 -0.92 -4.49
CA GLU A 199 29.72 -0.38 -5.81
C GLU A 199 31.04 0.35 -6.03
N ARG A 200 31.79 -0.08 -7.04
CA ARG A 200 32.84 0.75 -7.59
C ARG A 200 32.17 2.01 -8.15
N CYS A 201 31.87 2.97 -7.28
CA CYS A 201 32.11 4.35 -7.65
C CYS A 201 33.61 4.44 -7.88
N GLY A 202 34.01 4.75 -9.11
CA GLY A 202 35.41 4.71 -9.55
C GLY A 202 36.36 5.31 -8.51
N GLY A 203 37.18 4.45 -7.89
CA GLY A 203 38.41 4.82 -7.21
C GLY A 203 38.34 5.77 -6.01
N GLY A 204 37.44 5.57 -5.04
CA GLY A 204 37.49 6.35 -3.79
C GLY A 204 36.94 5.64 -2.55
N PHE A 205 37.66 5.72 -1.43
CA PHE A 205 37.25 5.22 -0.11
C PHE A 205 36.14 6.09 0.50
N VAL A 206 35.09 5.47 1.05
CA VAL A 206 34.03 6.14 1.83
C VAL A 206 34.31 5.94 3.32
N GLY A 207 34.39 7.04 4.07
CA GLY A 207 34.53 7.02 5.53
C GLY A 207 33.22 6.72 6.26
N ASN A 208 33.33 6.44 7.57
CA ASN A 208 32.34 5.82 8.46
C ASN A 208 31.01 6.59 8.72
N TYR A 209 30.63 7.54 7.86
CA TYR A 209 29.42 8.35 8.00
C TYR A 209 28.63 8.53 6.69
N GLY A 210 28.86 7.69 5.67
CA GLY A 210 27.99 7.64 4.49
C GLY A 210 27.86 8.95 3.69
N VAL A 211 28.82 9.88 3.81
CA VAL A 211 28.85 11.10 3.00
C VAL A 211 29.83 10.92 1.84
N CYS A 212 29.33 10.99 0.60
CA CYS A 212 30.17 11.10 -0.58
C CYS A 212 30.91 12.46 -0.56
N LEU A 213 32.17 12.46 -0.13
CA LEU A 213 33.04 13.63 -0.26
C LEU A 213 33.64 13.65 -1.67
N VAL A 214 33.01 14.40 -2.57
CA VAL A 214 33.62 14.75 -3.86
C VAL A 214 34.82 15.66 -3.56
N ARG A 215 36.04 15.15 -3.72
CA ARG A 215 37.24 15.99 -3.74
C ARG A 215 37.15 16.88 -4.97
N VAL A 216 36.90 18.17 -4.73
CA VAL A 216 37.09 19.23 -5.73
C VAL A 216 38.58 19.24 -6.11
N GLY A 217 38.90 18.62 -7.24
CA GLY A 217 40.23 18.67 -7.84
C GLY A 217 40.40 19.95 -8.65
N TYR A 218 41.21 20.87 -8.14
CA TYR A 218 41.80 21.94 -8.94
C TYR A 218 43.18 21.46 -9.44
N LEU A 219 43.26 21.34 -10.77
CA LEU A 219 44.35 21.68 -11.69
C LEU A 219 45.81 21.22 -11.43
N ASP A 220 46.32 20.52 -12.46
CA ASP A 220 47.68 20.44 -13.03
C ASP A 220 48.88 20.93 -12.20
N CYS A 221 49.81 20.01 -11.95
CA CYS A 221 51.19 19.98 -12.49
C CYS A 221 51.79 18.57 -12.27
#